data_AF-A0A7C1KJF7-F1
#
_entry.id   AF-A0A7C1KJF7-F1
#
_cell.length_a   1.000
_cell.length_b   1.000
_cell.length_c   1.000
_cell.angle_alpha   90.00
_cell.angle_beta   90.00
_cell.angle_gamma   90.00
#
_symmetry.space_group_name_H-M   'P 1'
#
loop_
_entity.id
_entity.type
_entity.pdbx_description
1 polymer ?
#
loop_
_entity_poly.entity_id
_entity_poly.type
_entity_poly.pdbx_seq_one_letter_code
_entity_poly.pdbx_strand_id
1 'polypeptide(L)'
;MLRIQGGQVYDPRNGCHGEVRDICIGEDGRIVAELPPDAPVLDASGCLVFPGGVDVHTHIGGAALNFARGMIPEQHRRAVPIYRTTHRRAGLVGTTPTTFATGYVYAGMGWTT
;
A
#
# COMPACT_ATOMS: atom_id res chain seq x y z
N MET A 1 14.73 -4.69 -10.44
CA MET A 1 13.87 -4.54 -11.64
C MET A 1 12.75 -5.58 -11.62
N LEU A 2 11.59 -5.26 -12.20
CA LEU A 2 10.40 -6.13 -12.25
C LEU A 2 9.49 -5.72 -13.43
N ARG A 3 8.96 -6.68 -14.18
CA ARG A 3 7.90 -6.47 -15.18
C ARG A 3 6.57 -6.97 -14.62
N ILE A 4 5.57 -6.11 -14.53
CA ILE A 4 4.18 -6.48 -14.25
C ILE A 4 3.49 -6.69 -15.60
N GLN A 5 3.01 -7.89 -15.87
CA GLN A 5 2.53 -8.29 -17.20
C GLN A 5 1.06 -8.68 -17.20
N GLY A 6 0.34 -8.31 -18.27
CA GLY A 6 -1.04 -8.79 -18.52
C GLY A 6 -2.15 -8.14 -17.69
N GLY A 7 -1.82 -7.16 -16.84
CA GLY A 7 -2.80 -6.44 -16.02
C GLY A 7 -3.55 -5.34 -16.79
N GLN A 8 -4.80 -5.08 -16.39
CA GLN A 8 -5.56 -3.93 -16.87
C GLN A 8 -5.13 -2.67 -16.13
N VAL A 9 -4.44 -1.77 -16.83
CA VAL A 9 -3.87 -0.56 -16.22
C VAL A 9 -4.86 0.59 -16.26
N TYR A 10 -5.01 1.26 -15.12
CA TYR A 10 -5.79 2.47 -14.96
C TYR A 10 -4.87 3.60 -14.52
N ASP A 11 -4.61 4.54 -15.43
CA ASP A 11 -3.80 5.73 -15.20
C ASP A 11 -4.49 6.95 -15.82
N PRO A 12 -5.40 7.62 -15.08
CA PRO A 12 -6.17 8.75 -15.58
C PRO A 12 -5.31 9.93 -16.03
N ARG A 13 -4.14 10.14 -15.40
CA ARG A 13 -3.24 11.24 -15.75
C ARG A 13 -2.67 11.06 -17.16
N ASN A 14 -2.41 9.82 -17.54
CA ASN A 14 -1.88 9.46 -18.86
C ASN A 14 -2.95 8.92 -19.82
N GLY A 15 -4.24 9.05 -19.47
CA GLY A 15 -5.37 8.66 -20.33
C GLY A 15 -5.55 7.15 -20.52
N CYS A 16 -4.98 6.32 -19.63
CA CYS A 16 -5.11 4.87 -19.70
C CYS A 16 -6.33 4.40 -18.89
N HIS A 17 -7.29 3.77 -19.54
CA HIS A 17 -8.61 3.47 -18.97
C HIS A 17 -8.95 1.97 -18.99
N GLY A 18 -8.04 1.13 -18.48
CA GLY A 18 -8.23 -0.31 -18.39
C GLY A 18 -7.62 -1.11 -19.54
N GLU A 19 -6.65 -0.53 -20.25
CA GLU A 19 -5.91 -1.24 -21.29
C GLU A 19 -5.01 -2.32 -20.68
N VAL A 20 -4.95 -3.48 -21.32
CA VAL A 20 -3.98 -4.52 -20.96
C VAL A 20 -2.61 -4.09 -21.46
N ARG A 21 -1.69 -3.80 -20.53
CA ARG A 21 -0.34 -3.35 -20.84
C ARG A 21 0.65 -3.73 -19.75
N ASP A 22 1.90 -3.88 -20.14
CA ASP A 22 2.97 -4.19 -19.21
C ASP A 22 3.51 -2.91 -18.55
N ILE A 23 3.90 -3.03 -17.28
CA ILE A 23 4.56 -1.96 -16.51
C ILE A 23 5.95 -2.44 -16.11
N CYS A 24 6.97 -1.68 -16.48
CA CYS A 24 8.36 -1.99 -16.22
C CYS A 24 8.91 -1.12 -15.08
N ILE A 25 9.48 -1.74 -14.05
CA ILE A 25 10.08 -1.09 -12.89
C ILE A 25 11.60 -1.34 -12.92
N GLY A 26 12.38 -0.27 -12.95
CA GLY A 26 13.84 -0.29 -12.95
C GLY A 26 14.46 -0.81 -11.65
N GLU A 27 15.79 -0.89 -11.60
CA GLU A 27 16.52 -1.25 -10.37
C GLU A 27 16.42 -0.16 -9.29
N ASP A 28 16.25 1.09 -9.70
CA ASP A 28 16.06 2.25 -8.82
C ASP A 28 14.61 2.41 -8.31
N GLY A 29 13.73 1.47 -8.67
CA GLY A 29 12.31 1.49 -8.29
C GLY A 29 11.45 2.46 -9.11
N ARG A 30 11.99 3.07 -10.17
CA ARG A 30 11.22 3.97 -11.05
C ARG A 30 10.58 3.21 -12.20
N ILE A 31 9.48 3.76 -12.73
CA ILE A 31 8.87 3.25 -13.96
C ILE A 31 9.78 3.59 -15.15
N VAL A 32 10.09 2.58 -15.97
CA VAL A 32 10.92 2.68 -17.17
C VAL A 32 10.15 2.17 -18.38
N ALA A 33 10.57 2.55 -19.59
CA ALA A 33 9.88 2.15 -20.82
C ALA A 33 9.99 0.65 -21.09
N GLU A 34 11.17 0.08 -20.88
CA GLU A 34 11.48 -1.30 -21.21
C GLU A 34 12.44 -1.92 -20.18
N LEU A 35 12.45 -3.25 -20.14
CA LEU A 35 13.39 -4.05 -19.35
C LEU A 35 13.99 -5.15 -20.25
N PRO A 36 15.16 -5.71 -19.89
CA PRO A 36 15.70 -6.90 -20.52
C PRO A 36 14.66 -8.03 -20.63
N PRO A 37 14.70 -8.87 -21.68
CA PRO A 37 13.72 -9.95 -21.87
C PRO A 37 13.67 -10.96 -20.71
N ASP A 38 14.76 -11.12 -19.96
CA ASP A 38 14.93 -12.01 -18.83
C ASP A 38 14.62 -11.37 -17.47
N ALA A 39 14.11 -10.14 -17.45
CA ALA A 39 13.71 -9.48 -16.22
C ALA A 39 12.60 -10.28 -15.49
N PRO A 40 12.62 -10.36 -14.14
CA PRO A 40 11.58 -11.04 -13.38
C PRO A 40 10.19 -10.54 -13.74
N VAL A 41 9.24 -11.47 -13.91
CA VAL A 41 7.86 -11.18 -14.29
C VAL A 41 6.91 -11.44 -13.12
N LEU A 42 6.03 -10.48 -12.86
CA LEU A 42 4.82 -10.64 -12.06
C LEU A 42 3.63 -10.74 -13.01
N ASP A 43 3.00 -11.91 -13.08
CA ASP A 43 1.77 -12.10 -13.86
C ASP A 43 0.59 -11.43 -13.12
N ALA A 44 -0.02 -10.47 -13.78
CA ALA A 44 -1.17 -9.71 -13.32
C ALA A 44 -2.41 -9.96 -14.21
N SER A 45 -2.44 -11.06 -14.96
CA SER A 45 -3.58 -11.45 -15.79
C SER A 45 -4.86 -11.53 -14.95
N GLY A 46 -5.90 -10.81 -15.38
CA GLY A 46 -7.18 -10.72 -14.66
C GLY A 46 -7.16 -9.76 -13.46
N CYS A 47 -6.04 -9.11 -13.17
CA CYS A 47 -5.92 -8.09 -12.12
C CYS A 47 -6.06 -6.68 -12.70
N LEU A 48 -6.54 -5.77 -11.84
CA LEU A 48 -6.46 -4.33 -12.09
C LEU A 48 -5.13 -3.80 -11.55
N VAL A 49 -4.51 -2.88 -12.29
CA VAL A 49 -3.25 -2.23 -11.91
C VAL A 49 -3.48 -0.73 -11.84
N PHE A 50 -3.22 -0.16 -10.67
CA PHE A 50 -3.33 1.28 -10.41
C PHE A 50 -1.98 1.83 -9.90
N PRO A 51 -1.73 3.14 -10.03
CA PRO A 51 -0.75 3.82 -9.21
C PRO A 51 -1.01 3.59 -7.72
N GLY A 52 0.03 3.66 -6.90
CA GLY A 52 -0.13 3.61 -5.45
C GLY A 52 -1.06 4.72 -4.96
N GLY A 53 -1.97 4.38 -4.05
CA GLY A 53 -2.93 5.32 -3.48
C GLY A 53 -2.24 6.47 -2.73
N VAL A 54 -2.81 7.67 -2.87
CA VAL A 54 -2.37 8.89 -2.17
C VAL A 54 -3.52 9.40 -1.33
N ASP A 55 -3.34 9.40 -0.01
CA ASP A 55 -4.28 9.96 0.94
C ASP A 55 -3.90 11.41 1.27
N VAL A 56 -4.67 12.36 0.75
CA VAL A 56 -4.40 13.79 0.90
C VAL A 56 -4.70 14.32 2.31
N HIS A 57 -5.48 13.59 3.11
CA HIS A 57 -5.89 14.08 4.42
C HIS A 57 -6.36 12.96 5.36
N THR A 58 -5.45 12.54 6.24
CA THR A 58 -5.82 11.71 7.40
C THR A 58 -4.99 12.07 8.64
N HIS A 59 -5.62 12.00 9.81
CA HIS A 59 -4.93 12.11 11.09
C HIS A 59 -4.26 10.78 11.47
N ILE A 60 -2.99 10.60 11.11
CA ILE A 60 -2.21 9.38 11.41
C ILE A 60 -1.07 9.57 12.43
N GLY A 61 -0.66 10.82 12.65
CA GLY A 61 0.43 11.19 13.57
C GLY A 61 0.22 12.57 14.20
N GLY A 62 0.76 12.76 15.40
CA GLY A 62 0.66 14.02 16.16
C GLY A 62 0.06 13.86 17.55
N ALA A 63 0.15 14.93 18.35
CA ALA A 63 -0.25 14.93 19.77
C ALA A 63 -1.74 14.62 19.96
N ALA A 64 -2.61 15.21 19.14
CA ALA A 64 -4.06 14.99 19.23
C ALA A 64 -4.43 13.52 19.01
N LEU A 65 -3.85 12.86 18.00
CA LEU A 65 -4.11 11.44 17.76
C LEU A 65 -3.53 10.56 18.86
N ASN A 66 -2.34 10.90 19.39
CA ASN A 66 -1.76 10.13 20.47
C ASN A 66 -2.57 10.25 21.77
N PHE A 67 -3.12 11.44 22.04
CA PHE A 67 -4.10 11.64 23.11
C PHE A 67 -5.35 10.79 22.87
N ALA A 68 -5.92 10.82 21.66
CA ALA A 68 -7.09 10.01 21.32
C ALA A 68 -6.86 8.52 21.56
N ARG A 69 -5.70 7.97 21.20
CA ARG A 69 -5.34 6.56 21.49
C ARG A 69 -5.42 6.23 22.99
N GLY A 70 -5.00 7.15 23.85
CA GLY A 70 -5.05 6.98 25.31
C GLY A 70 -6.45 7.12 25.91
N MET A 71 -7.37 7.79 25.21
CA MET A 71 -8.74 8.05 25.68
C MET A 71 -9.72 6.91 25.42
N ILE A 72 -9.38 5.93 24.57
CA ILE A 72 -10.27 4.81 24.18
C ILE A 72 -9.70 3.42 24.47
N PRO A 73 -9.15 3.15 25.68
CA PRO A 73 -8.49 1.87 25.98
C PRO A 73 -9.42 0.66 25.86
N GLU A 74 -10.72 0.82 26.11
CA GLU A 74 -11.74 -0.21 25.91
C GLU A 74 -11.93 -0.61 24.45
N GLN A 75 -11.79 0.33 23.52
CA GLN A 75 -11.80 0.01 22.09
C GLN A 75 -10.52 -0.73 21.69
N HIS A 76 -9.36 -0.31 22.20
CA HIS A 76 -8.08 -0.96 21.93
C HIS A 76 -8.05 -2.40 22.45
N ARG A 77 -8.63 -2.69 23.61
CA ARG A 77 -8.77 -4.07 24.13
C ARG A 77 -9.59 -5.00 23.22
N ARG A 78 -10.50 -4.44 22.41
CA ARG A 78 -11.34 -5.19 21.47
C ARG A 78 -10.85 -5.09 20.02
N ALA A 79 -9.82 -4.30 19.76
CA ALA A 79 -9.30 -4.06 18.42
C ALA A 79 -8.60 -5.29 17.86
N VAL A 80 -8.59 -5.42 16.53
CA VAL A 80 -7.85 -6.49 15.84
C VAL A 80 -6.35 -6.34 16.13
N PRO A 81 -5.71 -7.34 16.76
CA PRO A 81 -4.30 -7.30 17.04
C PRO A 81 -3.47 -7.69 15.82
N ILE A 82 -2.39 -6.97 15.59
CA ILE A 82 -1.29 -7.39 14.73
C ILE A 82 -0.18 -7.90 15.63
N TYR A 83 0.07 -9.21 15.57
CA TYR A 83 1.13 -9.83 16.33
C TYR A 83 2.50 -9.59 15.70
N ARG A 84 3.52 -9.49 16.55
CA ARG A 84 4.91 -9.39 16.11
C ARG A 84 5.29 -10.62 15.30
N THR A 85 6.02 -10.39 14.21
CA THR A 85 6.65 -11.44 13.37
C THR A 85 8.09 -11.02 13.07
N THR A 86 8.81 -11.81 12.28
CA THR A 86 10.14 -11.42 11.76
C THR A 86 10.09 -10.15 10.92
N HIS A 87 8.97 -9.87 10.25
CA HIS A 87 8.83 -8.73 9.32
C HIS A 87 7.93 -7.62 9.84
N ARG A 88 7.16 -7.86 10.92
CA ARG A 88 6.21 -6.88 11.47
C ARG A 88 6.40 -6.66 12.96
N ARG A 89 6.24 -5.41 13.38
CA ARG A 89 6.10 -5.05 14.79
C ARG A 89 4.64 -5.24 15.23
N ALA A 90 4.44 -5.41 16.54
CA ALA A 90 3.10 -5.53 17.09
C ALA A 90 2.33 -4.19 17.02
N GLY A 91 1.01 -4.26 16.95
CA GLY A 91 0.14 -3.09 16.93
C GLY A 91 -1.34 -3.47 16.99
N LEU A 92 -2.20 -2.45 17.09
CA LEU A 92 -3.65 -2.57 17.07
C LEU A 92 -4.21 -1.73 15.92
N VAL A 93 -5.18 -2.27 15.19
CA VAL A 93 -5.86 -1.56 14.08
C VAL A 93 -6.91 -0.59 14.66
N GLY A 94 -8.09 -1.05 15.09
CA GLY A 94 -9.08 -0.22 15.80
C GLY A 94 -9.42 1.14 15.14
N THR A 95 -10.08 2.02 15.89
CA THR A 95 -10.48 3.36 15.43
C THR A 95 -9.29 4.32 15.31
N THR A 96 -8.33 4.20 16.22
CA THR A 96 -7.09 5.00 16.22
C THR A 96 -5.89 4.05 16.19
N PRO A 97 -5.51 3.52 15.01
CA PRO A 97 -4.44 2.53 14.93
C PRO A 97 -3.14 3.01 15.53
N THR A 98 -2.44 2.07 16.16
CA THR A 98 -1.05 2.27 16.59
C THR A 98 -0.16 2.46 15.36
N THR A 99 0.95 3.17 15.51
CA THR A 99 1.78 3.64 14.39
C THR A 99 2.19 2.54 13.40
N PHE A 100 2.66 1.38 13.85
CA PHE A 100 3.03 0.28 12.95
C PHE A 100 1.81 -0.31 12.24
N ALA A 101 0.71 -0.51 12.98
CA ALA A 101 -0.54 -1.01 12.41
C ALA A 101 -1.09 -0.08 11.34
N THR A 102 -1.02 1.25 11.55
CA THR A 102 -1.43 2.25 10.56
C THR A 102 -0.73 2.02 9.23
N GLY A 103 0.60 1.91 9.22
CA GLY A 103 1.36 1.67 7.98
C GLY A 103 0.97 0.35 7.30
N TYR A 104 0.76 -0.72 8.06
CA TYR A 104 0.39 -2.02 7.49
C TYR A 104 -1.00 -2.01 6.83
N VAL A 105 -1.98 -1.32 7.42
CA VAL A 105 -3.33 -1.28 6.83
C VAL A 105 -3.39 -0.37 5.61
N TYR A 106 -2.64 0.74 5.57
CA TYR A 106 -2.48 1.54 4.34
C TYR A 106 -1.85 0.69 3.22
N ALA A 107 -0.73 0.03 3.51
CA ALA A 107 -0.06 -0.82 2.53
C ALA A 107 -0.96 -1.99 2.06
N GLY A 108 -1.75 -2.58 2.96
CA GLY A 108 -2.67 -3.67 2.64
C GLY A 108 -3.83 -3.26 1.72
N MET A 109 -4.18 -1.98 1.67
CA MET A 109 -5.17 -1.44 0.73
C MET A 109 -4.52 -0.99 -0.60
N GLY A 110 -3.19 -0.92 -0.70
CA GLY A 110 -2.48 -0.41 -1.87
C GLY A 110 -2.11 1.07 -1.82
N TRP A 111 -2.13 1.70 -0.63
CA TRP A 111 -1.75 3.09 -0.44
C TRP A 111 -0.28 3.19 -0.09
N THR A 112 0.39 4.16 -0.72
CA THR A 112 1.83 4.36 -0.59
C THR A 112 2.21 5.78 -0.15
N THR A 113 1.24 6.68 0.02
CA THR A 113 1.46 8.06 0.49
C THR A 113 0.27 8.54 1.31
#